data_AF-A0A3B9IPI8-F1
#
_entry.id   AF-A0A3B9IPI8-F1
#
_cell.length_a   1.000
_cell.length_b   1.000
_cell.length_c   1.000
_cell.angle_alpha   90.00
_cell.angle_beta   90.00
_cell.angle_gamma   90.00
#
_symmetry.space_group_name_H-M   'P 1'
#
loop_
_entity.id
_entity.type
_entity.pdbx_description
1 polymer ?
#
loop_
_entity_poly.entity_id
_entity_poly.type
_entity_poly.pdbx_seq_one_letter_code
_entity_poly.pdbx_strand_id
1 'polypeptide(L)' 'LAIGARRCHDRGRSGWFQLIMLIPLIGWIWLLVEIGFLRGTEGPNRFGPDPLHTGY' A
#
# COMPACT_ATOMS: atom_id res chain seq x y z
N LEU A 1 11.41 -14.41 -17.78
CA LEU A 1 11.19 -15.39 -16.70
C LEU A 1 12.30 -16.46 -16.63
N ALA A 2 12.68 -17.08 -17.75
CA ALA A 2 13.74 -18.11 -17.76
C ALA A 2 15.10 -17.63 -17.22
N ILE A 3 15.54 -16.41 -17.60
CA ILE A 3 16.78 -15.80 -17.07
C ILE A 3 16.67 -15.51 -15.57
N GLY A 4 15.51 -15.00 -15.11
CA GLY A 4 15.30 -14.71 -13.70
C GLY A 4 15.25 -15.98 -12.84
N ALA A 5 14.68 -17.06 -13.36
CA ALA A 5 14.63 -18.35 -12.65
C ALA A 5 16.04 -18.91 -12.48
N ARG A 6 16.87 -18.80 -13.52
CA ARG A 6 18.28 -19.15 -13.45
C ARG A 6 19.02 -18.34 -12.39
N ARG A 7 18.82 -17.02 -12.33
CA ARG A 7 19.43 -16.15 -11.32
C ARG A 7 18.96 -16.43 -9.89
N CYS A 8 17.71 -16.84 -9.70
CA CYS A 8 17.23 -17.31 -8.40
C CYS A 8 17.97 -18.59 -7.99
N HIS A 9 18.10 -19.54 -8.92
CA HIS A 9 18.80 -20.81 -8.69
C HIS A 9 20.29 -20.60 -8.40
N ASP A 10 20.97 -19.69 -9.10
CA ASP A 10 22.38 -19.34 -8.85
C ASP A 10 22.59 -18.76 -7.42
N ARG A 11 21.53 -18.28 -6.74
CA ARG A 11 21.53 -17.81 -5.35
C ARG A 11 20.98 -18.82 -4.34
N GLY A 12 20.82 -20.09 -4.75
CA GLY A 12 20.28 -21.15 -3.90
C GLY A 12 18.79 -20.99 -3.57
N ARG A 13 18.05 -20.20 -4.34
CA ARG A 13 16.59 -20.01 -4.20
C ARG A 13 15.89 -20.62 -5.41
N SER A 14 14.66 -21.08 -5.25
CA SER A 14 13.89 -21.58 -6.40
C SER A 14 13.49 -20.43 -7.33
N GLY A 15 13.25 -20.72 -8.62
CA GLY A 15 12.82 -19.73 -9.62
C GLY A 15 11.51 -19.02 -9.26
N TRP A 16 10.71 -19.67 -8.42
CA TRP A 16 9.47 -19.17 -7.81
C TRP A 16 9.68 -17.97 -6.88
N PHE A 17 10.90 -17.71 -6.40
CA PHE A 17 11.20 -16.54 -5.57
C PHE A 17 10.92 -15.20 -6.29
N GLN A 18 10.89 -15.21 -7.62
CA GLN A 18 10.49 -14.05 -8.43
C GLN A 18 9.05 -13.58 -8.18
N LEU A 19 8.20 -14.41 -7.59
CA LEU A 19 6.82 -14.03 -7.27
C LEU A 19 6.70 -12.93 -6.22
N ILE A 20 7.77 -12.63 -5.46
CA ILE A 20 7.82 -11.44 -4.57
C ILE A 20 7.65 -10.15 -5.36
N MET A 21 8.04 -10.12 -6.62
CA MET A 21 7.86 -8.94 -7.49
C MET A 21 6.39 -8.63 -7.79
N LEU A 22 5.47 -9.53 -7.42
CA LEU A 22 4.02 -9.35 -7.53
C LEU A 22 3.37 -8.88 -6.23
N ILE A 23 4.13 -8.30 -5.29
CA ILE A 23 3.59 -7.76 -4.03
C ILE A 23 3.44 -6.22 -4.13
N PRO A 24 2.32 -5.67 -4.63
CA PRO A 24 1.92 -4.29 -4.41
C PRO A 24 1.10 -4.14 -3.12
N LEU A 25 1.33 -4.94 -2.08
CA LEU A 25 0.26 -5.22 -1.12
C LEU A 25 0.27 -4.34 0.14
N ILE A 26 1.45 -4.08 0.70
CA ILE A 26 1.55 -3.40 2.00
C ILE A 26 1.08 -1.94 1.90
N GLY A 27 1.51 -1.23 0.86
CA GLY A 27 1.15 0.19 0.67
C GLY A 27 -0.32 0.41 0.31
N TRP A 28 -0.89 -0.48 -0.51
CA TRP A 28 -2.32 -0.40 -0.86
C TRP A 28 -3.22 -0.68 0.35
N ILE A 29 -2.86 -1.67 1.18
CA ILE A 29 -3.60 -1.96 2.41
C ILE A 29 -3.51 -0.78 3.39
N TRP A 30 -2.32 -0.20 3.57
CA TRP A 30 -2.15 0.94 4.46
C TRP A 30 -3.00 2.15 4.04
N LEU A 31 -2.94 2.52 2.76
CA LEU A 31 -3.69 3.67 2.23
C LEU A 31 -5.19 3.47 2.41
N LEU A 32 -5.69 2.26 2.14
CA LEU A 32 -7.10 1.92 2.30
C LEU A 32 -7.57 2.06 3.74
N VAL A 33 -6.74 1.68 4.72
CA VAL A 33 -7.04 1.89 6.14
C VAL A 33 -7.10 3.38 6.48
N GLU A 34 -6.10 4.15 6.08
CA GLU A 34 -5.98 5.59 6.36
C GLU A 34 -7.15 6.41 5.81
N ILE A 35 -7.56 6.18 4.55
CA ILE A 35 -8.58 7.01 3.90
C ILE A 35 -10.00 6.43 4.00
N GLY A 36 -10.13 5.13 4.28
CA GLY A 36 -11.40 4.42 4.25
C GLY A 36 -11.99 4.10 5.62
N PHE A 37 -11.15 3.89 6.64
CA PHE A 37 -11.58 3.41 7.95
C PHE A 37 -11.22 4.35 9.10
N LEU A 38 -10.16 5.14 8.97
CA LEU A 38 -9.80 6.14 9.96
C LEU A 38 -10.58 7.43 9.72
N ARG A 39 -11.02 8.07 10.80
CA ARG A 39 -11.68 9.37 10.72
C ARG A 39 -10.64 10.44 10.38
N GLY A 40 -11.03 11.38 9.53
CA GLY A 40 -10.25 12.60 9.29
C GLY A 40 -10.03 13.43 10.55
N THR A 41 -9.10 14.37 10.48
CA THR A 41 -8.80 15.30 11.59
C THR A 41 -10.04 16.10 11.98
N GLU A 42 -10.30 16.24 13.29
CA GLU A 42 -11.39 17.07 13.79
C GLU A 42 -11.13 18.55 13.53
N GLY A 43 -12.14 19.25 13.00
CA GLY A 43 -12.04 20.68 12.72
C GLY A 43 -11.30 21.02 11.42
N PRO A 44 -11.29 22.31 11.03
CA PRO A 44 -10.64 22.75 9.81
C PRO A 44 -9.14 22.40 9.86
N ASN A 45 -8.63 21.85 8.76
CA ASN A 45 -7.21 21.62 8.58
C ASN A 45 -6.68 22.45 7.41
N ARG A 46 -5.38 22.33 7.11
CA ARG A 46 -4.73 23.06 6.01
C ARG A 46 -5.33 22.81 4.62
N PHE A 47 -6.16 21.78 4.47
CA PHE A 47 -6.82 21.41 3.22
C PHE A 47 -8.29 21.87 3.15
N GLY A 48 -8.83 22.47 4.21
CA GLY A 48 -10.17 23.04 4.22
C GLY A 48 -10.94 22.81 5.52
N PRO A 49 -12.21 23.28 5.57
CA PRO A 49 -13.09 23.06 6.71
C PRO A 49 -13.48 21.59 6.88
N ASP A 50 -13.78 21.20 8.12
CA ASP A 50 -14.29 19.86 8.44
C ASP A 50 -15.71 19.69 7.86
N PRO A 51 -15.93 18.72 6.94
CA PRO A 51 -17.24 18.52 6.34
C PRO A 51 -18.32 18.09 7.33
N LEU A 52 -17.94 17.43 8.43
CA LEU A 52 -18.85 16.99 9.48
C LEU A 52 -19.17 18.10 10.49
N HIS A 53 -18.48 19.24 10.38
CA HIS A 53 -18.70 20.45 11.16
C HIS A 53 -19.25 21.58 10.28
N THR A 54 -20.13 21.23 9.33
CA THR A 54 -20.95 22.22 8.61
C THR A 54 -22.09 22.64 9.54
N GLY A 55 -21.89 23.76 10.25
CA GLY A 55 -22.74 24.22 11.35
C GLY A 55 -24.22 24.39 11.03
N TYR A 56 -25.05 23.84 11.92
CA TYR A 56 -26.20 24.55 12.48
C TYR A 56 -25.77 25.17 13.80
#